data_AF-A0A9W9UAA2-F1
#
_entry.id   AF-A0A9W9UAA2-F1
#
_cell.length_a   1.000
_cell.length_b   1.000
_cell.length_c   1.000
_cell.angle_alpha   90.00
_cell.angle_beta   90.00
_cell.angle_gamma   90.00
#
_symmetry.space_group_name_H-M   'P 1'
#
loop_
_entity.id
_entity.type
_entity.pdbx_description
1 polymer ?
#
loop_
_entity_poly.entity_id
_entity_poly.type
_entity_poly.pdbx_seq_one_letter_code
_entity_poly.pdbx_strand_id
1 'polypeptide(L)'
;MADGKPSVFMINSRTLPEPLDSEPACWVTVYFHEKMAETHWDEDLAQYVLMEIQSGRAEIGHKSRHGLSCKCISLPVTGVSLHRKAEVYKRAAYIAQGWHQRILAKQVQLDRQRIFFKSGVSVVAPPKILEEGALF
;
A
#
# COMPACT_ATOMS: atom_id res chain seq x y z
N MET A 1 -11.29 -18.99 6.64
CA MET A 1 -10.28 -18.11 7.28
C MET A 1 -10.26 -16.85 6.46
N ALA A 2 -10.64 -15.71 7.06
CA ALA A 2 -10.74 -14.45 6.33
C ALA A 2 -9.34 -13.84 6.26
N ASP A 3 -8.59 -14.18 5.21
CA ASP A 3 -7.29 -13.56 4.96
C ASP A 3 -7.52 -12.12 4.51
N GLY A 4 -7.34 -11.17 5.44
CA GLY A 4 -7.26 -9.75 5.11
C GLY A 4 -6.14 -9.52 4.09
N LYS A 5 -6.34 -8.55 3.19
CA LYS A 5 -5.28 -8.18 2.25
C LYS A 5 -4.01 -7.77 3.02
N PRO A 6 -2.80 -8.08 2.53
CA PRO A 6 -1.58 -7.65 3.19
C PRO A 6 -1.33 -6.16 2.99
N SER A 7 -1.07 -5.45 4.09
CA SER A 7 -0.77 -4.02 4.11
C SER A 7 0.59 -3.70 3.49
N VAL A 8 0.79 -2.43 3.14
CA VAL A 8 2.08 -1.83 2.77
C VAL A 8 3.02 -1.59 3.96
N PHE A 9 2.56 -1.78 5.20
CA PHE A 9 3.38 -1.63 6.40
C PHE A 9 3.86 -2.99 6.90
N MET A 10 5.16 -3.07 7.24
CA MET A 10 5.82 -4.29 7.70
C MET A 10 6.45 -4.12 9.08
N ILE A 11 6.44 -5.20 9.87
CA ILE A 11 7.22 -5.36 11.10
C ILE A 11 8.02 -6.66 10.98
N ASN A 12 9.33 -6.61 11.21
CA ASN A 12 10.22 -7.77 11.09
C ASN A 12 10.04 -8.54 9.75
N SER A 13 9.94 -7.80 8.64
CA SER A 13 9.70 -8.32 7.28
C SER A 13 8.38 -9.09 7.09
N ARG A 14 7.39 -8.89 7.98
CA ARG A 14 6.04 -9.44 7.85
C ARG A 14 5.05 -8.31 7.63
N THR A 15 4.19 -8.45 6.63
CA THR A 15 3.11 -7.50 6.35
C THR A 15 2.06 -7.55 7.45
N LEU A 16 1.54 -6.38 7.81
CA LEU A 16 0.41 -6.27 8.73
C LEU A 16 -0.90 -6.58 7.99
N PRO A 17 -1.91 -7.15 8.66
CA PRO A 17 -3.21 -7.37 8.03
C PRO A 17 -3.92 -6.04 7.79
N GLU A 18 -4.51 -5.88 6.61
CA GLU A 18 -5.44 -4.79 6.35
C GLU A 18 -6.82 -5.09 6.95
N PRO A 19 -7.55 -4.05 7.39
CA PRO A 19 -8.99 -4.21 7.61
C PRO A 19 -9.67 -4.65 6.31
N LEU A 20 -10.64 -5.56 6.44
CA LEU A 20 -11.41 -6.05 5.30
C LEU A 20 -12.17 -4.89 4.65
N ASP A 21 -12.24 -4.87 3.32
CA ASP A 21 -12.98 -3.87 2.53
C ASP A 21 -14.49 -3.78 2.93
N SER A 22 -15.01 -4.77 3.66
CA SER A 22 -16.39 -4.84 4.14
C SER A 22 -16.67 -4.06 5.43
N GLU A 23 -15.64 -3.62 6.16
CA GLU A 23 -15.85 -2.67 7.25
C GLU A 23 -16.14 -1.28 6.68
N PRO A 24 -16.89 -0.40 7.37
CA PRO A 24 -17.16 0.97 6.91
C PRO A 24 -15.90 1.86 7.01
N ALA A 25 -14.85 1.47 6.31
CA ALA A 25 -13.60 2.19 6.13
C ALA A 25 -13.67 2.88 4.77
N CYS A 26 -13.60 4.21 4.77
CA CYS A 26 -13.15 4.89 3.57
C CYS A 26 -11.62 4.78 3.49
N TRP A 27 -11.08 4.80 2.29
CA TRP A 27 -9.65 4.65 2.05
C TRP A 27 -9.09 5.94 1.48
N VAL A 28 -8.04 6.46 2.10
CA VAL A 28 -7.33 7.65 1.62
C VAL A 28 -6.05 7.20 0.93
N THR A 29 -5.97 7.41 -0.37
CA THR A 29 -4.90 6.93 -1.24
C THR A 29 -4.01 8.07 -1.70
N VAL A 30 -2.70 7.91 -1.50
CA VAL A 30 -1.69 8.82 -2.05
C VAL A 30 -0.89 8.06 -3.12
N TYR A 31 -0.77 8.68 -4.29
CA TYR A 31 -0.01 8.15 -5.41
C TYR A 31 1.40 8.73 -5.43
N PHE A 32 2.36 7.90 -5.80
CA PHE A 32 3.76 8.26 -5.94
C PHE A 32 4.18 8.31 -7.40
N HIS A 33 5.15 9.18 -7.67
CA HIS A 33 5.88 9.13 -8.93
C HIS A 33 6.84 7.93 -8.91
N GLU A 34 7.05 7.28 -10.06
CA GLU A 34 7.84 6.05 -10.15
C GLU A 34 9.29 6.22 -9.68
N LYS A 35 9.90 7.36 -10.02
CA LYS A 35 11.26 7.73 -9.61
C LYS A 35 11.45 7.75 -8.09
N MET A 36 10.38 7.90 -7.30
CA MET A 36 10.47 7.87 -5.84
C MET A 36 10.86 6.48 -5.31
N ALA A 37 10.66 5.41 -6.09
CA ALA A 37 11.10 4.07 -5.75
C ALA A 37 12.62 3.97 -5.56
N GLU A 38 13.39 4.78 -6.29
CA GLU A 38 14.86 4.74 -6.31
C GLU A 38 15.49 5.90 -5.53
N THR A 39 14.75 7.00 -5.36
CA THR A 39 15.31 8.27 -4.86
C THR A 39 14.90 8.62 -3.43
N HIS A 40 13.89 7.96 -2.86
CA HIS A 40 13.31 8.32 -1.56
C HIS A 40 13.35 7.12 -0.60
N TRP A 41 13.77 7.36 0.64
CA TRP A 41 13.73 6.37 1.71
C TRP A 41 12.32 6.27 2.29
N ASP A 42 12.09 5.29 3.16
CA ASP A 42 10.76 5.04 3.73
C ASP A 42 10.27 6.25 4.55
N GLU A 43 11.18 6.96 5.21
CA GLU A 43 10.91 8.21 5.93
C GLU A 43 10.38 9.29 4.98
N ASP A 44 11.07 9.49 3.85
CA ASP A 44 10.71 10.51 2.86
C ASP A 44 9.34 10.20 2.24
N LEU A 45 9.08 8.92 1.94
CA LEU A 45 7.79 8.46 1.42
C LEU A 45 6.66 8.65 2.44
N ALA A 46 6.90 8.34 3.71
CA ALA A 46 5.90 8.52 4.76
C ALA A 46 5.61 10.01 5.02
N GLN A 47 6.64 10.86 4.99
CA GLN A 47 6.48 12.30 5.08
C GLN A 47 5.69 12.84 3.87
N TYR A 48 6.00 12.39 2.67
CA TYR A 48 5.27 12.75 1.45
C TYR A 48 3.77 12.40 1.56
N VAL A 49 3.44 11.19 2.03
CA VAL A 49 2.04 10.78 2.25
C VAL A 49 1.33 11.74 3.22
N LEU A 50 1.97 12.07 4.35
CA LEU A 50 1.41 13.01 5.32
C LEU A 50 1.14 14.38 4.67
N MET A 51 2.09 14.90 3.89
CA MET A 51 1.98 16.19 3.21
C MET A 51 0.86 16.21 2.17
N GLU A 52 0.72 15.16 1.36
CA GLU A 52 -0.35 15.06 0.34
C GLU A 52 -1.74 15.01 0.99
N ILE A 53 -1.88 14.27 2.09
CA ILE A 53 -3.13 14.20 2.85
C ILE A 53 -3.46 15.56 3.49
N GLN A 54 -2.51 16.19 4.17
CA GLN A 54 -2.71 17.51 4.78
C GLN A 54 -3.06 18.59 3.75
N SER A 55 -2.52 18.47 2.53
CA SER A 55 -2.80 19.38 1.42
C SER A 55 -4.10 19.08 0.68
N GLY A 56 -4.84 18.03 1.06
CA GLY A 56 -6.08 17.64 0.40
C GLY A 56 -5.90 17.07 -1.02
N ARG A 57 -4.70 16.57 -1.36
CA ARG A 57 -4.35 16.02 -2.68
C ARG A 57 -4.49 14.49 -2.78
N ALA A 58 -4.88 13.83 -1.69
CA ALA A 58 -5.12 12.39 -1.70
C ALA A 58 -6.47 12.03 -2.35
N GLU A 59 -6.64 10.79 -2.78
CA GLU A 59 -7.92 10.28 -3.27
C GLU A 59 -8.69 9.61 -2.13
N ILE A 60 -9.98 9.89 -1.99
CA ILE A 60 -10.85 9.17 -1.05
C ILE A 60 -11.69 8.15 -1.84
N GLY A 61 -11.64 6.88 -1.45
CA GLY A 61 -12.38 5.80 -2.09
C GLY A 61 -12.95 4.78 -1.11
N HIS A 62 -13.60 3.75 -1.64
CA HIS A 62 -14.21 2.67 -0.85
C HIS A 62 -13.30 1.45 -0.67
N LYS A 63 -12.15 1.40 -1.35
CA LYS A 63 -11.26 0.23 -1.35
C LYS A 63 -9.81 0.67 -1.31
N SER A 64 -8.95 -0.19 -0.78
CA SER A 64 -7.50 -0.01 -0.92
C SER A 64 -7.09 -0.18 -2.39
N ARG A 65 -6.15 0.67 -2.83
CA ARG A 65 -5.62 0.67 -4.22
C ARG A 65 -4.20 0.13 -4.33
N HIS A 66 -3.46 0.06 -3.23
CA HIS A 66 -2.11 -0.50 -3.24
C HIS A 66 -2.15 -2.01 -3.54
N GLY A 67 -1.07 -2.54 -4.11
CA GLY A 67 -1.05 -3.91 -4.64
C GLY A 67 -1.82 -4.11 -5.96
N LEU A 68 -2.61 -3.13 -6.43
CA LEU A 68 -3.25 -3.16 -7.76
C LEU A 68 -2.41 -2.46 -8.85
N SER A 69 -1.08 -2.44 -8.70
CA SER A 69 -0.14 -1.76 -9.60
C SER A 69 -0.22 -0.22 -9.60
N CYS A 70 -0.83 0.38 -8.58
CA CYS A 70 -1.14 1.81 -8.56
C CYS A 70 -0.04 2.72 -7.98
N LYS A 71 1.19 2.25 -7.72
CA LYS A 71 2.29 3.09 -7.17
C LYS A 71 1.80 3.97 -6.00
N CYS A 72 1.16 3.37 -4.99
CA CYS A 72 0.41 4.14 -3.99
C CYS A 72 0.42 3.50 -2.60
N ILE A 73 0.06 4.30 -1.58
CA ILE A 73 -0.33 3.83 -0.24
C ILE A 73 -1.79 4.21 -0.02
N SER A 74 -2.59 3.28 0.52
CA SER A 74 -3.97 3.56 0.94
C SER A 74 -4.08 3.37 2.45
N LEU A 75 -4.60 4.38 3.14
CA LEU A 75 -4.82 4.34 4.59
C LEU A 75 -6.30 4.13 4.89
N PRO A 76 -6.66 3.14 5.71
CA PRO A 76 -8.05 2.94 6.11
C PRO A 76 -8.46 4.01 7.13
N VAL A 77 -9.62 4.61 6.92
CA VAL A 77 -10.25 5.58 7.80
C VAL A 77 -11.62 5.07 8.19
N THR A 78 -11.73 4.59 9.43
CA THR A 78 -12.95 4.02 10.00
C THR A 78 -13.75 5.05 10.79
N GLY A 79 -15.07 4.81 10.91
CA GLY A 79 -15.95 5.63 11.75
C GLY A 79 -16.30 7.00 11.18
N VAL A 80 -15.97 7.26 9.91
CA VAL A 80 -16.27 8.52 9.21
C VAL A 80 -16.92 8.23 7.87
N SER A 81 -18.02 8.92 7.58
CA SER A 81 -18.68 8.84 6.26
C SER A 81 -17.81 9.49 5.18
N LEU A 82 -17.73 8.86 4.00
CA LEU A 82 -17.00 9.36 2.84
C LEU A 82 -17.51 10.74 2.37
N HIS A 83 -18.75 11.10 2.71
CA HIS A 83 -19.32 12.43 2.42
C HIS A 83 -18.73 13.55 3.29
N ARG A 84 -18.13 13.23 4.45
CA ARG A 84 -17.50 14.20 5.37
C ARG A 84 -16.02 14.37 5.07
N LYS A 85 -15.69 14.79 3.83
CA LYS A 85 -14.30 14.84 3.32
C LYS A 85 -13.30 15.49 4.27
N ALA A 86 -13.63 16.65 4.87
CA ALA A 86 -12.72 17.34 5.80
C ALA A 86 -12.37 16.50 7.04
N GLU A 87 -13.34 15.76 7.58
CA GLU A 87 -13.12 14.86 8.71
C GLU A 87 -12.31 13.62 8.30
N VAL A 88 -12.59 13.07 7.11
CA VAL A 88 -11.80 11.97 6.52
C VAL A 88 -10.33 12.38 6.41
N TYR A 89 -10.04 13.54 5.83
CA TYR A 89 -8.68 14.07 5.73
C TYR A 89 -8.02 14.30 7.08
N LYS A 90 -8.74 14.90 8.03
CA LYS A 90 -8.23 15.10 9.39
C LYS A 90 -7.84 13.78 10.06
N ARG A 91 -8.68 12.74 9.92
CA ARG A 91 -8.43 11.41 10.49
C ARG A 91 -7.29 10.70 9.76
N ALA A 92 -7.25 10.78 8.43
CA ALA A 92 -6.17 10.23 7.63
C ALA A 92 -4.82 10.86 7.97
N ALA A 93 -4.77 12.18 8.18
CA ALA A 93 -3.54 12.87 8.58
C ALA A 93 -3.02 12.39 9.94
N TYR A 94 -3.92 12.18 10.90
CA TYR A 94 -3.56 11.59 12.20
C TYR A 94 -2.98 10.18 12.06
N ILE A 95 -3.60 9.34 11.23
CA ILE A 95 -3.11 7.97 10.95
C ILE A 95 -1.75 8.00 10.24
N ALA A 96 -1.60 8.83 9.21
CA ALA A 96 -0.36 9.01 8.47
C ALA A 96 0.78 9.49 9.38
N GLN A 97 0.49 10.43 10.30
CA GLN A 97 1.46 10.90 11.28
C GLN A 97 1.92 9.78 12.22
N GLY A 98 1.01 8.92 12.69
CA GLY A 98 1.36 7.77 13.52
C GLY A 98 2.27 6.78 12.79
N TRP A 99 1.99 6.49 11.51
CA TRP A 99 2.89 5.65 10.70
C TRP A 99 4.25 6.29 10.47
N HIS A 100 4.27 7.57 10.13
CA HIS A 100 5.51 8.32 9.92
C HIS A 100 6.40 8.29 11.18
N GLN A 101 5.83 8.50 12.37
CA GLN A 101 6.58 8.40 13.63
C GLN A 101 7.16 7.01 13.89
N ARG A 102 6.40 5.94 13.57
CA ARG A 102 6.87 4.55 13.74
C ARG A 102 7.97 4.18 12.75
N ILE A 103 7.91 4.71 11.52
CA ILE A 103 8.96 4.56 10.51
C ILE A 103 10.23 5.30 10.95
N LEU A 104 10.12 6.55 11.40
CA LEU A 104 11.25 7.31 11.96
C LEU A 104 11.91 6.58 13.14
N ALA A 105 11.10 5.96 14.01
CA ALA A 105 11.56 5.14 15.13
C ALA A 105 12.08 3.75 14.71
N LYS A 106 12.13 3.43 13.40
CA LYS A 106 12.57 2.13 12.84
C LYS A 106 11.78 0.93 13.37
N GLN A 107 10.56 1.14 13.84
CA GLN A 107 9.66 0.09 14.34
C GLN A 107 8.87 -0.58 13.21
N VAL A 108 8.70 0.13 12.10
CA VAL A 108 7.92 -0.26 10.92
C VAL A 108 8.72 0.11 9.67
N GLN A 109 8.58 -0.67 8.62
CA GLN A 109 9.12 -0.41 7.28
C GLN A 109 8.02 -0.45 6.24
N LEU A 110 8.26 0.13 5.07
CA LEU A 110 7.34 0.06 3.93
C LEU A 110 7.65 -1.16 3.06
N ASP A 111 6.61 -1.91 2.67
CA ASP A 111 6.68 -2.92 1.62
C ASP A 111 6.78 -2.21 0.25
N ARG A 112 8.00 -1.81 -0.11
CA ARG A 112 8.29 -1.10 -1.36
C ARG A 112 7.94 -1.93 -2.59
N GLN A 113 8.00 -3.27 -2.48
CA GLN A 113 7.57 -4.17 -3.55
C GLN A 113 6.08 -3.99 -3.82
N ARG A 114 5.26 -3.96 -2.78
CA ARG A 114 3.80 -3.77 -2.90
C ARG A 114 3.38 -2.34 -3.28
N ILE A 115 4.18 -1.35 -2.90
CA ILE A 115 3.93 0.05 -3.27
C ILE A 115 4.24 0.24 -4.75
N PHE A 116 5.46 -0.04 -5.19
CA PHE A 116 5.96 0.41 -6.51
C PHE A 116 5.90 -0.65 -7.61
N PHE A 117 5.92 -1.93 -7.25
CA PHE A 117 6.02 -3.02 -8.20
C PHE A 117 4.71 -3.81 -8.25
N LYS A 118 4.37 -4.27 -9.44
CA LYS A 118 3.27 -5.23 -9.59
C LYS A 118 3.74 -6.51 -8.92
N SER A 119 2.97 -7.05 -7.98
CA SER A 119 3.18 -8.40 -7.48
C SER A 119 3.04 -9.34 -8.67
N GLY A 120 4.16 -9.66 -9.32
CA GLY A 120 4.22 -10.69 -10.32
C GLY A 120 3.84 -11.98 -9.61
N VAL A 121 2.68 -12.53 -9.93
CA VAL A 121 2.55 -13.97 -9.86
C VAL A 121 3.62 -14.48 -10.81
N SER A 122 4.75 -14.93 -10.26
CA SER A 122 5.67 -15.76 -11.01
C SER A 122 4.92 -17.06 -11.26
N VAL A 123 4.17 -17.10 -12.37
CA VAL A 123 3.74 -18.38 -12.92
C VAL A 123 5.05 -18.99 -13.38
N VAL A 124 5.64 -19.82 -12.51
CA VAL A 124 6.71 -20.72 -12.91
C VAL A 124 6.09 -21.53 -14.05
N ALA A 125 6.45 -21.21 -15.29
CA ALA A 125 6.07 -22.03 -16.42
C ALA A 125 6.57 -23.44 -16.06
N PRO A 126 5.71 -24.47 -16.09
CA PRO A 126 6.18 -25.83 -15.88
C PRO A 126 7.33 -26.08 -16.84
N PRO A 127 8.41 -26.76 -16.40
CA PRO A 127 9.56 -26.99 -17.25
C PRO A 127 9.06 -27.58 -18.56
N LYS A 128 9.44 -26.95 -19.68
CA LYS A 128 9.26 -27.56 -21.00
C LYS A 128 10.03 -28.87 -20.95
N ILE A 129 9.31 -29.97 -20.81
CA ILE A 129 9.84 -31.28 -21.16
C ILE A 129 10.21 -31.14 -22.63
N LEU A 130 11.52 -31.15 -22.91
CA LEU A 130 12.01 -31.34 -24.27
C LEU A 130 11.45 -32.69 -24.71
N GLU A 131 10.43 -32.67 -25.57
CA GLU A 131 10.11 -33.82 -26.39
C GLU A 131 11.34 -34.11 -27.25
N GLU A 132 12.18 -35.03 -26.78
CA GLU A 132 13.16 -35.71 -27.63
C GLU A 132 12.39 -36.62 -28.59
N GLY A 133 11.79 -35.99 -29.60
CA GLY A 133 11.19 -36.63 -30.75
C GLY A 133 11.97 -36.26 -31.99
N ALA A 134 13.14 -36.88 -32.19
CA ALA A 134 13.83 -36.87 -33.48
C ALA A 134 14.40 -38.25 -33.80
N LEU A 135 13.67 -38.94 -34.68
CA LEU A 135 14.15 -39.73 -35.83
C LEU A 135 15.10 -40.91 -35.53
N PHE A 136 14.65 -42.15 -35.74
CA PHE A 136 14.62 -42.86 -37.02
C PHE A 136 13.59 -43.99 -36.99
#